data_AF-A0A076N022-F1
#
_entry.id   AF-A0A076N022-F1
#
_cell.length_a   1.000
_cell.length_b   1.000
_cell.length_c   1.000
_cell.angle_alpha   90.00
_cell.angle_beta   90.00
_cell.angle_gamma   90.00
#
_symmetry.space_group_name_H-M   'P 1'
#
loop_
_entity.id
_entity.type
_entity.pdbx_description
1 polymer ?
#
loop_
_entity_poly.entity_id
_entity_poly.type
_entity_poly.pdbx_seq_one_letter_code
_entity_poly.pdbx_strand_id
1 'polypeptide(L)'
;MIRRILARLRGIRARLALIISLVAVLATVGATGVNYVTARRTVLAATQDQVMTRLRDAVDAAAPAITMPPDQDTLTDLARSLPGVAVARYGKLSAGPADYVPAELADRVRAEQRLVFQRVDYSGIPALVVGMPVLTAEKQQISEFALNGWRTAAVAVPLAVVLAWLAAGAVLRPVRRLRDGARQLAHGRLSTRLPERGGDELAELARTFNESAASLEKSVGELRRMEADARRFVADVCRTSCAPRSPR
;
A
#
# COMPACT_ATOMS: atom_id res chain seq x y z
N MET A 1 -10.09 11.65 -29.50
CA MET A 1 -9.20 12.30 -28.51
C MET A 1 -8.23 11.31 -27.83
N ILE A 2 -8.71 10.14 -27.39
CA ILE A 2 -7.92 9.07 -26.70
C ILE A 2 -6.69 8.58 -27.49
N ARG A 3 -6.80 8.38 -28.82
CA ARG A 3 -5.68 7.93 -29.67
C ARG A 3 -4.45 8.87 -29.69
N ARG A 4 -4.62 10.19 -29.55
CA ARG A 4 -3.49 11.16 -29.50
C ARG A 4 -2.80 11.15 -28.13
N ILE A 5 -3.54 10.87 -27.06
CA ILE A 5 -2.99 10.72 -25.70
C ILE A 5 -2.15 9.43 -25.61
N LEU A 6 -2.63 8.34 -26.22
CA LEU A 6 -1.87 7.08 -26.35
C LEU A 6 -0.60 7.21 -27.21
N ALA A 7 -0.57 8.11 -28.20
CA ALA A 7 0.62 8.35 -29.01
C ALA A 7 1.73 9.09 -28.23
N ARG A 8 1.37 10.00 -27.31
CA ARG A 8 2.30 10.66 -26.38
C ARG A 8 2.79 9.75 -25.24
N LEU A 9 2.09 8.64 -25.00
CA LEU A 9 2.47 7.61 -24.01
C LEU A 9 3.54 6.63 -24.49
N ARG A 10 4.12 6.83 -25.68
CA ARG A 10 5.17 5.95 -26.21
C ARG A 10 6.52 6.11 -25.52
N GLY A 11 6.76 7.26 -24.88
CA GLY A 11 8.00 7.57 -24.15
C GLY A 11 8.27 6.71 -22.92
N ILE A 12 9.55 6.48 -22.58
CA ILE A 12 9.95 5.90 -21.27
C ILE A 12 9.36 6.74 -20.15
N ARG A 13 9.47 8.08 -20.25
CA ARG A 13 9.02 9.00 -19.21
C ARG A 13 7.51 8.87 -19.00
N ALA A 14 6.77 8.71 -20.07
CA ALA A 14 5.33 8.57 -20.04
C ALA A 14 4.90 7.22 -19.43
N ARG A 15 5.62 6.12 -19.74
CA ARG A 15 5.40 4.82 -19.10
C ARG A 15 5.73 4.84 -17.60
N LEU A 16 6.87 5.42 -17.22
CA LEU A 16 7.25 5.57 -15.82
C LEU A 16 6.25 6.45 -15.06
N ALA A 17 5.86 7.59 -15.62
CA ALA A 17 4.87 8.47 -15.01
C ALA A 17 3.51 7.78 -14.86
N LEU A 18 3.07 7.00 -15.85
CA LEU A 18 1.82 6.25 -15.77
C LEU A 18 1.88 5.17 -14.69
N ILE A 19 2.99 4.42 -14.58
CA ILE A 19 3.17 3.39 -13.56
C ILE A 19 3.24 4.01 -12.16
N ILE A 20 4.02 5.08 -11.98
CA ILE A 20 4.11 5.80 -10.71
C ILE A 20 2.74 6.36 -10.32
N SER A 21 2.01 6.95 -11.26
CA SER A 21 0.66 7.47 -11.02
C SER A 21 -0.30 6.34 -10.65
N LEU A 22 -0.22 5.18 -11.31
CA LEU A 22 -1.09 4.05 -10.99
C LEU A 22 -0.80 3.48 -9.59
N VAL A 23 0.48 3.36 -9.22
CA VAL A 23 0.90 2.96 -7.87
C VAL A 23 0.45 3.98 -6.82
N ALA A 24 0.62 5.28 -7.10
CA ALA A 24 0.16 6.34 -6.20
C ALA A 24 -1.36 6.31 -6.01
N VAL A 25 -2.13 6.18 -7.10
CA VAL A 25 -3.59 6.05 -7.04
C VAL A 25 -4.00 4.81 -6.24
N LEU A 26 -3.35 3.67 -6.45
CA LEU A 26 -3.62 2.44 -5.71
C LEU A 26 -3.35 2.62 -4.20
N ALA A 27 -2.24 3.28 -3.85
CA ALA A 27 -1.88 3.58 -2.47
C ALA A 27 -2.88 4.56 -1.83
N THR A 28 -3.27 5.62 -2.54
CA THR A 28 -4.27 6.59 -2.07
C THR A 28 -5.63 5.94 -1.88
N VAL A 29 -6.12 5.15 -2.85
CA VAL A 29 -7.40 4.44 -2.72
C VAL A 29 -7.37 3.46 -1.54
N GLY A 30 -6.26 2.76 -1.32
CA GLY A 30 -6.06 1.90 -0.16
C GLY A 30 -6.15 2.66 1.17
N ALA A 31 -5.38 3.75 1.30
CA ALA A 31 -5.37 4.57 2.50
C ALA A 31 -6.73 5.26 2.77
N THR A 32 -7.37 5.79 1.73
CA THR A 32 -8.71 6.41 1.83
C THR A 32 -9.79 5.40 2.15
N GLY A 33 -9.72 4.19 1.60
CA GLY A 33 -10.65 3.11 1.93
C GLY A 33 -10.56 2.69 3.39
N VAL A 34 -9.32 2.54 3.90
CA VAL A 34 -9.07 2.30 5.33
C VAL A 34 -9.61 3.45 6.17
N ASN A 35 -9.26 4.69 5.83
CA ASN A 35 -9.74 5.87 6.56
C ASN A 35 -11.27 6.00 6.53
N TYR A 36 -11.94 5.71 5.42
CA TYR A 36 -13.41 5.76 5.32
C TYR A 36 -14.07 4.69 6.19
N VAL A 37 -13.55 3.46 6.18
CA VAL A 37 -14.08 2.39 7.03
C VAL A 37 -13.85 2.72 8.51
N THR A 38 -12.69 3.24 8.87
CA THR A 38 -12.39 3.68 10.23
C THR A 38 -13.29 4.84 10.64
N ALA A 39 -13.38 5.89 9.81
CA ALA A 39 -14.22 7.08 10.04
C ALA A 39 -15.71 6.73 10.15
N ARG A 40 -16.22 5.82 9.32
CA ARG A 40 -17.60 5.34 9.42
C ARG A 40 -17.85 4.64 10.75
N ARG A 41 -16.88 3.84 11.24
CA ARG A 41 -16.97 3.19 12.55
C ARG A 41 -16.90 4.21 13.69
N THR A 42 -16.03 5.22 13.61
CA THR A 42 -15.92 6.27 14.64
C THR A 42 -17.10 7.22 14.65
N VAL A 43 -17.67 7.59 13.49
CA VAL A 43 -18.83 8.49 13.41
C VAL A 43 -20.10 7.80 13.89
N LEU A 44 -20.29 6.51 13.60
CA LEU A 44 -21.42 5.73 14.15
C LEU A 44 -21.30 5.52 15.67
N ALA A 45 -20.07 5.33 16.18
CA ALA A 45 -19.82 5.22 17.61
C ALA A 45 -19.95 6.57 18.34
N ALA A 46 -19.59 7.68 17.68
CA ALA A 46 -19.54 9.01 18.31
C ALA A 46 -20.89 9.59 18.71
N THR A 47 -22.02 9.01 18.27
CA THR A 47 -23.35 9.57 18.59
C THR A 47 -24.16 8.76 19.61
N GLN A 48 -23.74 7.56 20.02
CA GLN A 48 -24.44 6.76 21.05
C GLN A 48 -23.54 5.98 22.04
N ASP A 49 -22.24 5.77 21.79
CA ASP A 49 -21.42 4.89 22.65
C ASP A 49 -20.80 5.58 23.87
N GLN A 50 -20.65 6.90 23.92
CA GLN A 50 -19.78 7.50 24.96
C GLN A 50 -20.31 7.35 26.40
N VAL A 51 -21.63 7.30 26.59
CA VAL A 51 -22.26 7.02 27.89
C VAL A 51 -22.25 5.51 28.19
N MET A 52 -22.45 4.68 27.18
CA MET A 52 -22.47 3.21 27.33
C MET A 52 -21.09 2.61 27.56
N THR A 53 -20.06 3.11 26.86
CA THR A 53 -18.67 2.70 27.08
C THR A 53 -18.20 3.11 28.46
N ARG A 54 -18.53 4.32 28.94
CA ARG A 54 -18.22 4.72 30.33
C ARG A 54 -18.96 3.88 31.38
N LEU A 55 -20.23 3.55 31.15
CA LEU A 55 -21.00 2.69 32.04
C LEU A 55 -20.41 1.27 32.06
N ARG A 56 -20.07 0.73 30.88
CA ARG A 56 -19.44 -0.57 30.72
C ARG A 56 -18.06 -0.63 31.37
N ASP A 57 -17.20 0.37 31.13
CA ASP A 57 -15.87 0.48 31.74
C ASP A 57 -15.96 0.61 33.26
N ALA A 58 -16.93 1.35 33.79
CA ALA A 58 -17.17 1.47 35.24
C ALA A 58 -17.60 0.13 35.86
N VAL A 59 -18.47 -0.63 35.17
CA VAL A 59 -18.89 -1.97 35.61
C VAL A 59 -17.76 -2.99 35.48
N ASP A 60 -16.99 -2.97 34.39
CA ASP A 60 -15.83 -3.86 34.17
C ASP A 60 -14.69 -3.57 35.17
N ALA A 61 -14.56 -2.33 35.66
CA ALA A 61 -13.64 -1.96 36.73
C ALA A 61 -14.11 -2.39 38.13
N ALA A 62 -15.43 -2.42 38.37
CA ALA A 62 -16.02 -2.84 39.64
C ALA A 62 -16.20 -4.37 39.75
N ALA A 63 -16.40 -5.06 38.62
CA ALA A 63 -16.66 -6.50 38.54
C ALA A 63 -15.58 -7.43 39.16
N PRO A 64 -14.27 -7.13 39.11
CA PRO A 64 -13.23 -8.03 39.64
C PRO A 64 -13.22 -8.15 41.17
N ALA A 65 -13.92 -7.26 41.89
CA ALA A 65 -13.97 -7.25 43.36
C ALA A 65 -15.16 -8.04 43.95
N ILE A 66 -16.04 -8.59 43.11
CA ILE A 66 -17.27 -9.25 43.56
C ILE A 66 -17.00 -10.74 43.81
N THR A 67 -16.97 -11.14 45.08
CA THR A 67 -16.98 -12.57 45.45
C THR A 67 -18.37 -13.14 45.14
N MET A 68 -18.42 -14.26 44.41
CA MET A 68 -19.68 -14.95 44.08
C MET A 68 -19.96 -16.08 45.08
N PRO A 69 -21.20 -16.22 45.61
CA PRO A 69 -22.36 -15.34 45.40
C PRO A 69 -22.23 -14.00 46.16
N PRO A 70 -22.63 -12.86 45.56
CA PRO A 70 -22.55 -11.55 46.22
C PRO A 70 -23.52 -11.48 47.40
N ASP A 71 -23.08 -10.81 48.46
CA ASP A 71 -23.92 -10.41 49.57
C ASP A 71 -24.59 -9.04 49.31
N GLN A 72 -25.47 -8.65 50.24
CA GLN A 72 -26.23 -7.40 50.13
C GLN A 72 -25.33 -6.16 50.17
N ASP A 73 -24.22 -6.22 50.91
CA ASP A 73 -23.26 -5.12 51.05
C ASP A 73 -22.50 -4.91 49.72
N THR A 74 -22.07 -5.99 49.07
CA THR A 74 -21.44 -5.94 47.75
C THR A 74 -22.34 -5.30 46.69
N LEU A 75 -23.64 -5.63 46.68
CA LEU A 75 -24.60 -5.00 45.76
C LEU A 75 -24.81 -3.51 46.06
N THR A 76 -24.79 -3.15 47.35
CA THR A 76 -24.97 -1.77 47.80
C THR A 76 -23.79 -0.90 47.40
N ASP A 77 -22.58 -1.40 47.54
CA ASP A 77 -21.36 -0.71 47.12
C ASP A 77 -21.29 -0.59 45.59
N LEU A 78 -21.68 -1.64 44.86
CA LEU A 78 -21.79 -1.59 43.41
C LEU A 78 -22.79 -0.51 42.95
N ALA A 79 -23.99 -0.48 43.53
CA ALA A 79 -25.02 0.51 43.18
C ALA A 79 -24.56 1.95 43.46
N ARG A 80 -23.79 2.18 44.54
CA ARG A 80 -23.25 3.51 44.88
C ARG A 80 -22.05 3.92 44.03
N SER A 81 -21.25 2.97 43.55
CA SER A 81 -20.10 3.24 42.69
C SER A 81 -20.48 3.69 41.28
N LEU A 82 -21.71 3.38 40.85
CA LEU A 82 -22.19 3.71 39.52
C LEU A 82 -22.75 5.14 39.47
N PRO A 83 -22.48 5.89 38.40
CA PRO A 83 -23.00 7.25 38.25
C PRO A 83 -24.52 7.25 38.00
N GLY A 84 -25.23 8.14 38.68
CA GLY A 84 -26.68 8.31 38.52
C GLY A 84 -27.51 7.42 39.44
N VAL A 85 -28.78 7.19 39.08
CA VAL A 85 -29.66 6.27 39.82
C VAL A 85 -29.42 4.86 39.31
N ALA A 86 -28.66 4.06 40.05
CA ALA A 86 -28.33 2.68 39.70
C ALA A 86 -29.03 1.68 40.62
N VAL A 87 -29.40 0.54 40.05
CA VAL A 87 -29.97 -0.60 40.78
C VAL A 87 -29.17 -1.83 40.43
N ALA A 88 -28.56 -2.46 41.44
CA ALA A 88 -27.85 -3.72 41.32
C ALA A 88 -28.76 -4.86 41.80
N ARG A 89 -28.86 -5.95 41.05
CA ARG A 89 -29.73 -7.09 41.39
C ARG A 89 -29.03 -8.42 41.16
N TYR A 90 -29.11 -9.32 42.14
CA TYR A 90 -28.64 -10.70 42.04
C TYR A 90 -29.65 -11.66 42.68
N GLY A 91 -30.28 -12.51 41.87
CA GLY A 91 -31.36 -13.38 42.35
C GLY A 91 -32.50 -12.59 43.01
N LYS A 92 -32.67 -12.81 44.33
CA LYS A 92 -33.65 -12.09 45.18
C LYS A 92 -33.08 -10.83 45.84
N LEU A 93 -31.78 -10.63 45.82
CA LEU A 93 -31.11 -9.47 46.41
C LEU A 93 -31.16 -8.30 45.43
N SER A 94 -31.39 -7.10 45.97
CA SER A 94 -31.37 -5.85 45.20
C SER A 94 -30.86 -4.71 46.06
N ALA A 95 -30.09 -3.81 45.47
CA ALA A 95 -29.63 -2.58 46.09
C ALA A 95 -29.88 -1.38 45.18
N GLY A 96 -30.21 -0.23 45.78
CA GLY A 96 -30.71 0.95 45.07
C GLY A 96 -32.24 1.01 45.03
N PRO A 97 -32.82 2.05 44.42
CA PRO A 97 -34.27 2.25 44.37
C PRO A 97 -34.91 1.28 43.36
N ALA A 98 -35.13 0.04 43.79
CA ALA A 98 -35.58 -1.08 42.95
C ALA A 98 -36.97 -0.88 42.34
N ASP A 99 -37.80 -0.02 42.94
CA ASP A 99 -39.14 0.33 42.45
C ASP A 99 -39.11 1.01 41.07
N TYR A 100 -37.93 1.51 40.64
CA TYR A 100 -37.72 2.18 39.36
C TYR A 100 -37.36 1.23 38.21
N VAL A 101 -37.23 -0.08 38.48
CA VAL A 101 -36.85 -1.07 37.46
C VAL A 101 -38.04 -1.99 37.14
N PRO A 102 -38.61 -1.91 35.92
CA PRO A 102 -39.67 -2.82 35.49
C PRO A 102 -39.20 -4.29 35.55
N ALA A 103 -40.03 -5.18 36.08
CA ALA A 103 -39.73 -6.62 36.14
C ALA A 103 -39.45 -7.21 34.75
N GLU A 104 -40.18 -6.75 33.74
CA GLU A 104 -40.03 -7.17 32.34
C GLU A 104 -38.65 -6.83 31.76
N LEU A 105 -38.08 -5.68 32.14
CA LEU A 105 -36.73 -5.30 31.73
C LEU A 105 -35.69 -6.24 32.35
N ALA A 106 -35.83 -6.54 33.65
CA ALA A 106 -34.91 -7.41 34.37
C ALA A 106 -34.94 -8.85 33.83
N ASP A 107 -36.13 -9.36 33.47
CA ASP A 107 -36.28 -10.69 32.88
C ASP A 107 -35.71 -10.77 31.47
N ARG A 108 -35.88 -9.72 30.65
CA ARG A 108 -35.26 -9.64 29.32
C ARG A 108 -33.74 -9.56 29.37
N VAL A 109 -33.17 -8.79 30.30
CA VAL A 109 -31.72 -8.72 30.50
C VAL A 109 -31.16 -10.09 30.89
N ARG A 110 -31.87 -10.83 31.76
CA ARG A 110 -31.47 -12.18 32.19
C ARG A 110 -31.59 -13.20 31.05
N ALA A 111 -32.67 -13.16 30.27
CA ALA A 111 -32.94 -14.11 29.20
C ALA A 111 -32.03 -13.90 27.98
N GLU A 112 -31.81 -12.63 27.60
CA GLU A 112 -31.11 -12.29 26.36
C GLU A 112 -29.59 -12.11 26.56
N GLN A 113 -29.11 -12.04 27.81
CA GLN A 113 -27.70 -11.82 28.18
C GLN A 113 -27.02 -10.70 27.37
N ARG A 114 -27.77 -9.65 27.05
CA ARG A 114 -27.29 -8.47 26.32
C ARG A 114 -27.81 -7.19 26.96
N LEU A 115 -27.24 -6.06 26.55
CA LEU A 115 -27.67 -4.74 26.98
C LEU A 115 -29.10 -4.47 26.46
N VAL A 116 -30.02 -4.15 27.35
CA VAL A 116 -31.42 -3.85 27.02
C VAL A 116 -31.76 -2.45 27.54
N PHE A 117 -32.48 -1.69 26.73
CA PHE A 117 -32.94 -0.36 27.08
C PHE A 117 -34.46 -0.28 27.00
N GLN A 118 -35.07 0.43 27.94
CA GLN A 118 -36.49 0.73 27.94
C GLN A 118 -36.72 2.16 28.43
N ARG A 119 -37.50 2.92 27.67
CA ARG A 119 -38.02 4.21 28.14
C ARG A 119 -39.18 3.93 29.07
N VAL A 120 -39.13 4.48 30.28
CA VAL A 120 -40.18 4.36 31.30
C VAL A 120 -40.57 5.76 31.72
N ASP A 121 -41.87 6.01 31.88
CA ASP A 121 -42.35 7.26 32.46
C ASP A 121 -42.48 7.07 33.97
N TYR A 122 -41.72 7.85 34.74
CA TYR A 122 -41.78 7.82 36.19
C TYR A 122 -42.34 9.15 36.69
N SER A 123 -43.61 9.14 37.13
CA SER A 123 -44.29 10.31 37.69
C SER A 123 -44.25 11.56 36.78
N GLY A 124 -44.33 11.37 35.45
CA GLY A 124 -44.27 12.45 34.45
C GLY A 124 -42.86 12.80 33.98
N ILE A 125 -41.83 12.11 34.47
CA ILE A 125 -40.44 12.29 34.05
C ILE A 125 -40.05 11.11 33.15
N PRO A 126 -39.78 11.33 31.85
CA PRO A 126 -39.33 10.28 30.96
C PRO A 126 -37.91 9.87 31.32
N ALA A 127 -37.76 8.65 31.86
CA ALA A 127 -36.49 8.04 32.19
C ALA A 127 -36.08 6.98 31.17
N LEU A 128 -34.79 6.81 30.95
CA LEU A 128 -34.23 5.71 30.17
C LEU A 128 -33.55 4.74 31.14
N VAL A 129 -34.12 3.54 31.27
CA VAL A 129 -33.55 2.48 32.10
C VAL A 129 -32.70 1.58 31.22
N VAL A 130 -31.46 1.35 31.64
CA VAL A 130 -30.48 0.50 30.93
C VAL A 130 -30.14 -0.67 31.82
N GLY A 131 -30.45 -1.87 31.35
CA GLY A 131 -30.08 -3.11 32.01
C GLY A 131 -28.88 -3.74 31.30
N MET A 132 -27.84 -4.04 32.07
CA MET A 132 -26.65 -4.74 31.58
C MET A 132 -26.39 -6.00 32.39
N PRO A 133 -26.18 -7.16 31.74
CA PRO A 133 -25.74 -8.35 32.45
C PRO A 133 -24.27 -8.22 32.79
N VAL A 134 -23.92 -8.39 34.07
CA VAL A 134 -22.52 -8.49 34.49
C VAL A 134 -22.05 -9.91 34.19
N LEU A 135 -21.48 -10.09 32.99
CA LEU A 135 -20.78 -11.31 32.61
C LEU A 135 -19.29 -11.05 32.92
N THR A 136 -18.70 -11.79 33.85
CA THR A 136 -17.24 -11.83 33.99
C THR A 136 -16.68 -12.53 32.74
N ALA A 137 -16.37 -11.72 31.73
CA ALA A 137 -15.86 -12.21 30.46
C ALA A 137 -14.38 -12.59 30.59
N GLU A 138 -14.08 -13.87 30.36
CA GLU A 138 -12.77 -14.32 29.91
C GLU A 138 -12.40 -13.51 28.66
N LYS A 139 -11.25 -12.83 28.71
CA LYS A 139 -10.79 -11.89 27.66
C LYS A 139 -10.59 -12.62 26.33
N GLN A 140 -11.63 -12.68 25.51
CA GLN A 140 -11.51 -13.11 24.10
C GLN A 140 -12.21 -12.14 23.17
N GLN A 141 -11.66 -10.92 23.06
CA GLN A 141 -11.91 -10.05 21.91
C GLN A 141 -10.60 -9.44 21.42
N ILE A 142 -9.69 -10.31 20.98
CA ILE A 142 -8.64 -9.97 20.02
C ILE A 142 -8.91 -10.85 18.80
N SER A 143 -9.61 -10.35 17.76
CA SER A 143 -9.45 -10.89 16.39
C SER A 143 -10.34 -10.32 15.28
N GLU A 144 -11.31 -9.44 15.51
CA GLU A 144 -12.18 -9.03 14.37
C GLU A 144 -11.70 -7.81 13.55
N PHE A 145 -10.72 -7.05 14.04
CA PHE A 145 -10.22 -5.88 13.30
C PHE A 145 -9.20 -6.22 12.19
N ALA A 146 -8.64 -7.44 12.16
CA ALA A 146 -7.59 -7.81 11.21
C ALA A 146 -8.11 -8.33 9.84
N LEU A 147 -9.36 -8.80 9.77
CA LEU A 147 -9.85 -9.57 8.61
C LEU A 147 -10.39 -8.76 7.42
N ASN A 148 -10.43 -7.42 7.48
CA ASN A 148 -10.80 -6.61 6.32
C ASN A 148 -9.63 -5.82 5.72
N GLY A 149 -8.57 -5.54 6.50
CA GLY A 149 -7.37 -4.86 6.00
C GLY A 149 -6.52 -5.73 5.07
N TRP A 150 -6.47 -7.04 5.31
CA TRP A 150 -5.67 -7.95 4.47
C TRP A 150 -6.24 -8.12 3.06
N ARG A 151 -7.56 -7.95 2.84
CA ARG A 151 -8.16 -8.14 1.50
C ARG A 151 -7.72 -7.08 0.51
N THR A 152 -7.62 -5.82 0.93
CA THR A 152 -7.11 -4.73 0.09
C THR A 152 -5.60 -4.85 -0.10
N ALA A 153 -4.86 -5.20 0.96
CA ALA A 153 -3.42 -5.44 0.88
C ALA A 153 -3.07 -6.62 -0.05
N ALA A 154 -3.87 -7.69 -0.03
CA ALA A 154 -3.66 -8.91 -0.80
C ALA A 154 -3.75 -8.70 -2.32
N VAL A 155 -4.48 -7.69 -2.79
CA VAL A 155 -4.56 -7.35 -4.22
C VAL A 155 -3.60 -6.21 -4.57
N ALA A 156 -3.51 -5.20 -3.71
CA ALA A 156 -2.73 -4.00 -4.01
C ALA A 156 -1.22 -4.27 -4.07
N VAL A 157 -0.70 -5.08 -3.14
CA VAL A 157 0.73 -5.42 -3.06
C VAL A 157 1.20 -6.18 -4.29
N PRO A 158 0.60 -7.32 -4.69
CA PRO A 158 1.07 -8.04 -5.88
C PRO A 158 0.89 -7.22 -7.15
N LEU A 159 -0.17 -6.42 -7.28
CA LEU A 159 -0.33 -5.53 -8.43
C LEU A 159 0.81 -4.50 -8.52
N ALA A 160 1.18 -3.87 -7.40
CA ALA A 160 2.31 -2.94 -7.35
C ALA A 160 3.63 -3.62 -7.71
N VAL A 161 3.87 -4.84 -7.21
CA VAL A 161 5.07 -5.64 -7.54
C VAL A 161 5.14 -5.96 -9.02
N VAL A 162 4.04 -6.41 -9.63
CA VAL A 162 3.97 -6.70 -11.07
C VAL A 162 4.27 -5.46 -11.90
N LEU A 163 3.69 -4.31 -11.53
CA LEU A 163 3.93 -3.05 -12.24
C LEU A 163 5.37 -2.57 -12.13
N ALA A 164 5.97 -2.66 -10.94
CA ALA A 164 7.37 -2.33 -10.72
C ALA A 164 8.30 -3.25 -11.53
N TRP A 165 8.00 -4.55 -11.58
CA TRP A 165 8.77 -5.53 -12.34
C TRP A 165 8.70 -5.28 -13.86
N LEU A 166 7.50 -4.98 -14.39
CA LEU A 166 7.32 -4.59 -15.79
C LEU A 166 8.05 -3.28 -16.13
N ALA A 167 8.01 -2.28 -15.25
CA ALA A 167 8.73 -1.03 -15.41
C ALA A 167 10.24 -1.26 -15.48
N ALA A 168 10.78 -2.03 -14.53
CA ALA A 168 12.19 -2.38 -14.49
C ALA A 168 12.61 -3.11 -15.78
N GLY A 169 11.85 -4.11 -16.22
CA GLY A 169 12.13 -4.83 -17.46
C GLY A 169 12.12 -3.93 -18.71
N ALA A 170 11.22 -2.95 -18.77
CA ALA A 170 11.11 -2.02 -19.89
C ALA A 170 12.32 -1.07 -20.00
N VAL A 171 12.89 -0.62 -18.89
CA VAL A 171 14.01 0.34 -18.87
C VAL A 171 15.38 -0.35 -18.85
N LEU A 172 15.54 -1.40 -18.05
CA LEU A 172 16.84 -2.04 -17.84
C LEU A 172 17.31 -2.82 -19.08
N ARG A 173 16.40 -3.42 -19.86
CA ARG A 173 16.76 -4.19 -21.07
C ARG A 173 17.43 -3.30 -22.14
N PRO A 174 16.84 -2.16 -22.56
CA PRO A 174 17.47 -1.25 -23.52
C PRO A 174 18.78 -0.66 -23.03
N VAL A 175 18.86 -0.26 -21.75
CA VAL A 175 20.10 0.28 -21.15
C VAL A 175 21.22 -0.76 -21.18
N ARG A 176 20.92 -2.02 -20.85
CA ARG A 176 21.91 -3.12 -20.97
C ARG A 176 22.39 -3.30 -22.40
N ARG A 177 21.49 -3.27 -23.39
CA ARG A 177 21.88 -3.35 -24.81
C ARG A 177 22.80 -2.20 -25.22
N LEU A 178 22.49 -0.98 -24.79
CA LEU A 178 23.30 0.19 -25.09
C LEU A 178 24.70 0.07 -24.49
N ARG A 179 24.78 -0.36 -23.22
CA ARG A 179 26.05 -0.66 -22.54
C ARG A 179 26.86 -1.74 -23.29
N ASP A 180 26.21 -2.83 -23.68
CA ASP A 180 26.86 -3.94 -24.35
C ASP A 180 27.32 -3.55 -25.77
N GLY A 181 26.55 -2.70 -26.47
CA GLY A 181 26.94 -2.11 -27.74
C GLY A 181 28.14 -1.16 -27.61
N ALA A 182 28.13 -0.29 -26.60
CA ALA A 182 29.23 0.62 -26.32
C ALA A 182 30.53 -0.13 -25.98
N ARG A 183 30.44 -1.22 -25.20
CA ARG A 183 31.58 -2.11 -24.94
C ARG A 183 32.14 -2.73 -26.22
N GLN A 184 31.27 -3.15 -27.15
CA GLN A 184 31.71 -3.72 -28.42
C GLN A 184 32.43 -2.69 -29.30
N LEU A 185 31.92 -1.45 -29.38
CA LEU A 185 32.62 -0.34 -30.04
C LEU A 185 34.00 -0.08 -29.42
N ALA A 186 34.09 -0.05 -28.08
CA ALA A 186 35.34 0.11 -27.37
C ALA A 186 36.36 -1.02 -27.63
N HIS A 187 35.89 -2.19 -28.05
CA HIS A 187 36.74 -3.32 -28.46
C HIS A 187 36.99 -3.37 -29.98
N GLY A 188 36.72 -2.28 -30.70
CA GLY A 188 36.99 -2.15 -32.12
C GLY A 188 35.94 -2.77 -33.06
N ARG A 189 34.80 -3.24 -32.54
CA ARG A 189 33.67 -3.73 -33.37
C ARG A 189 32.79 -2.57 -33.81
N LEU A 190 33.30 -1.74 -34.71
CA LEU A 190 32.67 -0.48 -35.14
C LEU A 190 31.38 -0.66 -35.96
N SER A 191 31.18 -1.85 -36.54
CA SER A 191 29.96 -2.22 -37.26
C SER A 191 28.77 -2.58 -36.36
N THR A 192 28.93 -2.51 -35.03
CA THR A 192 27.85 -2.76 -34.07
C THR A 192 26.73 -1.72 -34.25
N ARG A 193 25.48 -2.17 -34.33
CA ARG A 193 24.28 -1.32 -34.41
C ARG A 193 23.24 -1.75 -33.39
N LEU A 194 22.54 -0.78 -32.81
CA LEU A 194 21.43 -1.01 -31.89
C LEU A 194 20.09 -0.98 -32.66
N PRO A 195 19.11 -1.82 -32.27
CA PRO A 195 17.81 -1.85 -32.91
C PRO A 195 17.00 -0.59 -32.56
N GLU A 196 16.63 0.19 -33.58
CA GLU A 196 15.76 1.37 -33.46
C GLU A 196 14.29 0.96 -33.39
N ARG A 197 13.87 0.39 -32.26
CA ARG A 197 12.48 0.01 -32.03
C ARG A 197 11.74 1.12 -31.30
N GLY A 198 10.72 1.69 -31.95
CA GLY A 198 9.83 2.69 -31.34
C GLY A 198 10.06 4.10 -31.87
N GLY A 199 9.38 5.06 -31.25
CA GLY A 199 9.51 6.50 -31.52
C GLY A 199 9.59 7.28 -30.22
N ASP A 200 10.30 6.72 -29.25
CA ASP A 200 10.48 7.24 -27.90
C ASP A 200 11.94 7.68 -27.67
N GLU A 201 12.22 8.15 -26.46
CA GLU A 201 13.53 8.66 -26.08
C GLU A 201 14.63 7.58 -26.16
N LEU A 202 14.27 6.29 -26.06
CA LEU A 202 15.23 5.19 -26.25
C LEU A 202 15.55 4.94 -27.71
N ALA A 203 14.55 5.02 -28.59
CA ALA A 203 14.77 4.91 -30.03
C ALA A 203 15.66 6.05 -30.52
N GLU A 204 15.44 7.26 -29.99
CA GLU A 204 16.32 8.42 -30.24
C GLU A 204 17.75 8.16 -29.76
N LEU A 205 17.92 7.65 -28.54
CA LEU A 205 19.25 7.30 -28.01
C LEU A 205 19.96 6.20 -28.82
N ALA A 206 19.21 5.20 -29.30
CA ALA A 206 19.74 4.16 -30.18
C ALA A 206 20.20 4.73 -31.52
N ARG A 207 19.45 5.70 -32.07
CA ARG A 207 19.81 6.40 -33.31
C ARG A 207 21.08 7.22 -33.14
N THR A 208 21.17 8.05 -32.09
CA THR A 208 22.38 8.82 -31.77
C THR A 208 23.60 7.91 -31.57
N PHE A 209 23.42 6.76 -30.92
CA PHE A 209 24.48 5.76 -30.79
C PHE A 209 24.92 5.21 -32.16
N ASN A 210 23.97 4.85 -33.03
CA ASN A 210 24.28 4.32 -34.36
C ASN A 210 25.00 5.36 -35.24
N GLU A 211 24.60 6.62 -35.17
CA GLU A 211 25.26 7.75 -35.85
C GLU A 211 26.71 7.93 -35.35
N SER A 212 26.91 7.89 -34.03
CA SER A 212 28.24 7.97 -33.42
C SER A 212 29.14 6.80 -33.86
N ALA A 213 28.57 5.59 -33.90
CA ALA A 213 29.27 4.39 -34.36
C ALA A 213 29.68 4.49 -35.85
N ALA A 214 28.78 4.99 -36.70
CA ALA A 214 29.05 5.18 -38.12
C ALA A 214 30.13 6.26 -38.38
N SER A 215 30.11 7.35 -37.61
CA SER A 215 31.15 8.39 -37.69
C SER A 215 32.51 7.83 -37.30
N LEU A 216 32.58 7.05 -36.21
CA LEU A 216 33.82 6.43 -35.75
C LEU A 216 34.35 5.39 -36.75
N GLU A 217 33.46 4.57 -37.31
CA GLU A 217 33.79 3.60 -38.36
C GLU A 217 34.41 4.29 -39.59
N LYS A 218 33.82 5.41 -40.02
CA LYS A 218 34.35 6.21 -41.13
C LYS A 218 35.74 6.77 -40.84
N SER A 219 35.94 7.42 -39.69
CA SER A 219 37.23 8.00 -39.33
C SER A 219 38.34 6.95 -39.21
N VAL A 220 38.05 5.78 -38.61
CA VAL A 220 39.01 4.67 -38.54
C VAL A 220 39.29 4.08 -39.93
N GLY A 221 38.28 4.00 -40.79
CA GLY A 221 38.43 3.57 -42.17
C GLY A 221 39.33 4.50 -43.00
N GLU A 222 39.19 5.82 -42.83
CA GLU A 222 40.03 6.82 -43.46
C GLU A 222 41.49 6.71 -43.00
N LEU A 223 41.73 6.59 -41.69
CA LEU A 223 43.08 6.39 -41.14
C LEU A 223 43.76 5.13 -41.69
N ARG A 224 43.04 4.00 -41.78
CA ARG A 224 43.59 2.75 -42.34
C ARG A 224 43.92 2.86 -43.83
N ARG A 225 43.14 3.62 -44.59
CA ARG A 225 43.42 3.88 -46.02
C ARG A 225 44.71 4.70 -46.16
N MET A 226 44.86 5.77 -45.38
CA MET A 226 46.07 6.58 -45.36
C MET A 226 47.32 5.75 -44.99
N GLU A 227 47.20 4.86 -44.00
CA GLU A 227 48.30 3.95 -43.63
C GLU A 227 48.64 2.95 -44.75
N ALA A 228 47.63 2.37 -45.40
CA ALA A 228 47.83 1.45 -46.51
C ALA A 228 48.49 2.12 -47.73
N ASP A 229 48.11 3.36 -48.03
CA ASP A 229 48.68 4.13 -49.13
C ASP A 229 50.14 4.54 -48.83
N ALA A 230 50.43 4.94 -47.58
CA ALA A 230 51.80 5.17 -47.14
C ALA A 230 52.69 3.91 -47.26
N ARG A 231 52.18 2.75 -46.84
CA ARG A 231 52.90 1.47 -46.96
C ARG A 231 53.13 1.07 -48.42
N ARG A 232 52.15 1.24 -49.31
CA ARG A 232 52.30 0.99 -50.75
C ARG A 232 53.34 1.89 -51.38
N PHE A 233 53.32 3.18 -51.04
CA PHE A 233 54.30 4.14 -51.54
C PHE A 233 55.73 3.73 -51.19
N VAL A 234 55.99 3.36 -49.93
CA VAL A 234 57.31 2.86 -49.50
C VAL A 234 57.71 1.59 -50.25
N ALA A 235 56.79 0.64 -50.42
CA ALA A 235 57.06 -0.61 -51.14
C ALA A 235 57.37 -0.39 -52.63
N ASP A 236 56.67 0.53 -53.29
CA ASP A 236 56.90 0.88 -54.68
C ASP A 236 58.24 1.61 -54.87
N VAL A 237 58.59 2.54 -53.96
CA VAL A 237 59.90 3.21 -53.98
C VAL A 237 61.04 2.19 -53.83
N CYS A 238 61.00 1.32 -52.81
CA CYS A 238 62.00 0.27 -52.64
C CYS A 238 62.13 -0.64 -53.88
N ARG A 239 61.02 -0.98 -54.53
CA ARG A 239 61.03 -1.80 -55.75
C ARG A 239 61.79 -1.11 -56.90
N THR A 240 61.61 0.20 -57.05
CA THR A 240 62.34 0.97 -58.07
C THR A 240 63.81 1.18 -57.74
N SER A 241 64.17 1.30 -56.46
CA SER A 241 65.56 1.50 -56.01
C SER A 241 66.44 0.24 -56.14
N CYS A 242 65.84 -0.96 -56.06
CA CYS A 242 66.55 -2.24 -56.15
C CYS A 242 66.63 -2.81 -57.58
N ALA A 243 66.02 -2.16 -58.58
CA ALA A 243 66.11 -2.62 -59.96
C ALA A 243 67.56 -2.45 -60.49
N PRO A 244 68.23 -3.52 -60.97
CA PRO A 244 69.62 -3.43 -61.41
C PRO A 244 69.72 -2.51 -62.62
N ARG A 245 70.60 -1.50 -62.53
CA ARG A 245 70.99 -0.66 -63.66
C ARG A 245 71.76 -1.56 -64.63
N SER A 246 71.11 -1.99 -65.72
CA SER A 246 71.76 -2.83 -66.73
C SER A 246 72.98 -2.09 -67.30
N PRO A 247 74.19 -2.65 -67.24
CA PRO A 247 75.33 -2.03 -67.90
C PRO A 247 75.15 -2.19 -69.42
N ARG A 248 75.40 -1.09 -70.14
CA ARG A 248 75.60 -1.10 -71.59
C ARG A 248 77.04 -1.51 -71.89
#